data_AF-A0A920W4W9-F1
#
_entry.id   AF-A0A920W4W9-F1
#
_cell.length_a   1.000
_cell.length_b   1.000
_cell.length_c   1.000
_cell.angle_alpha   90.00
_cell.angle_beta   90.00
_cell.angle_gamma   90.00
#
_symmetry.space_group_name_H-M   'P 1'
#
loop_
_entity.id
_entity.type
_entity.pdbx_description
1 polymer ?
#
loop_
_entity_poly.entity_id
_entity_poly.type
_entity_poly.pdbx_seq_one_letter_code
_entity_poly.pdbx_strand_id
1 'polypeptide(L)'
;MVPYGNDEYYRVRPNLGISESQVLKNEDGYGFHPALFGFERLYKDGNMAVVHGCGYDNPSLSHFSSMGYWHTGVPQRGETLGWGGRLADGAYDHDAKETASSISEPGNHWLYAADTTPHWFLMIQQHSAVKEPIVKKMQSEP
;
A
#
# COMPACT_ATOMS: atom_id res chain seq x y z
N MET A 1 -0.61 -7.95 -9.41
CA MET A 1 0.16 -9.20 -9.64
C MET A 1 -0.43 -9.93 -10.84
N VAL A 2 0.38 -10.74 -11.51
CA VAL A 2 -0.01 -11.60 -12.64
C VAL A 2 -0.37 -12.98 -12.08
N PRO A 3 -1.62 -13.46 -12.21
CA PRO A 3 -2.03 -14.80 -11.77
C PRO A 3 -1.67 -15.84 -12.85
N TYR A 4 -0.37 -16.13 -13.00
CA TYR A 4 0.11 -16.99 -14.09
C TYR A 4 -0.37 -18.45 -13.99
N GLY A 5 -0.77 -18.90 -12.80
CA GLY A 5 -1.35 -20.23 -12.60
C GLY A 5 -2.84 -20.34 -12.93
N ASN A 6 -3.50 -19.25 -13.41
CA ASN A 6 -4.94 -19.22 -13.67
C ASN A 6 -5.26 -19.15 -15.17
N ASP A 7 -5.80 -20.22 -15.74
CA ASP A 7 -6.18 -20.30 -17.16
C ASP A 7 -7.23 -19.25 -17.57
N GLU A 8 -8.12 -18.85 -16.64
CA GLU A 8 -9.12 -17.82 -16.92
C GLU A 8 -8.47 -16.47 -17.24
N TYR A 9 -7.34 -16.14 -16.60
CA TYR A 9 -6.59 -14.92 -16.87
C TYR A 9 -6.18 -14.85 -18.35
N TYR A 10 -5.69 -15.95 -18.90
CA TYR A 10 -5.31 -16.03 -20.31
C TYR A 10 -6.53 -16.01 -21.24
N ARG A 11 -7.62 -16.70 -20.85
CA ARG A 11 -8.88 -16.71 -21.61
C ARG A 11 -9.51 -15.32 -21.76
N VAL A 12 -9.54 -14.53 -20.69
CA VAL A 12 -10.16 -13.19 -20.70
C VAL A 12 -9.20 -12.10 -21.18
N ARG A 13 -7.90 -12.40 -21.34
CA ARG A 13 -6.88 -11.45 -21.82
C ARG A 13 -6.01 -12.02 -22.94
N PRO A 14 -6.58 -12.46 -24.08
CA PRO A 14 -5.83 -13.14 -25.14
C PRO A 14 -4.68 -12.30 -25.72
N ASN A 15 -4.82 -10.96 -25.76
CA ASN A 15 -3.81 -10.06 -26.33
C ASN A 15 -2.97 -9.31 -25.29
N LEU A 16 -3.42 -9.27 -24.03
CA LEU A 16 -2.83 -8.46 -22.95
C LEU A 16 -2.25 -9.29 -21.81
N GLY A 17 -2.52 -10.60 -21.80
CA GLY A 17 -2.00 -11.52 -20.82
C GLY A 17 -0.49 -11.64 -20.90
N ILE A 18 0.19 -11.58 -19.76
CA ILE A 18 1.63 -11.81 -19.68
C ILE A 18 1.87 -13.31 -19.61
N SER A 19 2.64 -13.86 -20.54
CA SER A 19 2.90 -15.30 -20.60
C SER A 19 3.62 -15.76 -19.33
N GLU A 20 3.33 -16.97 -18.88
CA GLU A 20 3.94 -17.54 -17.68
C GLU A 20 5.48 -17.48 -17.71
N SER A 21 6.09 -17.66 -18.89
CA SER A 21 7.54 -17.60 -19.08
C SER A 21 8.15 -16.21 -18.87
N GLN A 22 7.36 -15.14 -18.97
CA GLN A 22 7.79 -13.76 -18.78
C GLN A 22 7.55 -13.25 -17.36
N VAL A 23 6.75 -13.97 -16.57
CA VAL A 23 6.40 -13.55 -15.21
C VAL A 23 7.56 -13.77 -14.25
N LEU A 24 7.82 -12.78 -13.41
CA LEU A 24 8.72 -12.93 -12.27
C LEU A 24 7.96 -13.68 -11.18
N LYS A 25 8.08 -15.01 -11.19
CA LYS A 25 7.27 -15.90 -10.35
C LYS A 25 7.54 -15.69 -8.86
N ASN A 26 6.47 -15.60 -8.09
CA ASN A 26 6.49 -15.81 -6.65
C ASN A 26 5.72 -17.11 -6.31
N GLU A 27 5.36 -17.27 -5.04
CA GLU A 27 4.65 -18.45 -4.54
C GLU A 27 3.16 -18.46 -4.96
N ASP A 28 2.51 -19.63 -4.88
CA ASP A 28 1.05 -19.77 -5.04
C ASP A 28 0.45 -19.35 -6.41
N GLY A 29 1.22 -19.42 -7.50
CA GLY A 29 0.70 -19.19 -8.85
C GLY A 29 0.53 -17.72 -9.22
N TYR A 30 1.12 -16.80 -8.44
CA TYR A 30 1.17 -15.38 -8.74
C TYR A 30 2.60 -14.92 -9.06
N GLY A 31 2.72 -13.78 -9.72
CA GLY A 31 4.02 -13.16 -9.90
C GLY A 31 3.95 -11.69 -10.28
N PHE A 32 5.12 -11.08 -10.42
CA PHE A 32 5.24 -9.70 -10.82
C PHE A 32 5.39 -9.57 -12.33
N HIS A 33 4.92 -8.43 -12.85
CA HIS A 33 5.23 -8.04 -14.22
C HIS A 33 6.75 -7.94 -14.39
N PRO A 34 7.35 -8.34 -15.52
CA PRO A 34 8.80 -8.24 -15.74
C PRO A 34 9.41 -6.83 -15.54
N ALA A 35 8.63 -5.76 -15.74
CA ALA A 35 9.08 -4.38 -15.48
C ALA A 35 9.16 -4.03 -13.98
N LEU A 36 8.59 -4.86 -13.10
CA LEU A 36 8.53 -4.66 -11.65
C LEU A 36 9.61 -5.46 -10.89
N PHE A 37 10.76 -5.74 -11.53
CA PHE A 37 11.85 -6.51 -10.92
C PHE A 37 12.36 -5.93 -9.59
N GLY A 38 12.32 -4.59 -9.42
CA GLY A 38 12.67 -3.95 -8.15
C GLY A 38 11.72 -4.33 -7.01
N PHE A 39 10.42 -4.42 -7.29
CA PHE A 39 9.42 -4.85 -6.31
C PHE A 39 9.55 -6.34 -6.00
N GLU A 40 9.81 -7.16 -7.02
CA GLU A 40 10.05 -8.59 -6.82
C GLU A 40 11.26 -8.84 -5.90
N ARG A 41 12.32 -8.05 -6.05
CA ARG A 41 13.47 -8.11 -5.13
C ARG A 41 13.08 -7.72 -3.71
N LEU A 42 12.32 -6.64 -3.52
CA LEU A 42 11.85 -6.25 -2.17
C LEU A 42 10.98 -7.34 -1.53
N TYR A 43 10.16 -8.02 -2.31
CA TYR A 43 9.36 -9.14 -1.87
C TYR A 43 10.25 -10.31 -1.43
N LYS A 44 11.20 -10.73 -2.27
CA LYS A 44 12.14 -11.82 -1.98
C LYS A 44 13.05 -11.52 -0.79
N ASP A 45 13.44 -10.27 -0.62
CA ASP A 45 14.27 -9.82 0.51
C ASP A 45 13.47 -9.71 1.82
N GLY A 46 12.15 -9.96 1.82
CA GLY A 46 11.29 -9.90 3.01
C GLY A 46 10.96 -8.48 3.48
N ASN A 47 11.18 -7.49 2.62
CA ASN A 47 10.93 -6.06 2.89
C ASN A 47 9.56 -5.60 2.38
N MET A 48 8.83 -6.44 1.66
CA MET A 48 7.50 -6.15 1.12
C MET A 48 6.61 -7.38 1.23
N ALA A 49 5.35 -7.16 1.61
CA ALA A 49 4.29 -8.16 1.52
C ALA A 49 3.24 -7.71 0.49
N VAL A 50 2.51 -8.67 -0.09
CA VAL A 50 1.40 -8.37 -1.00
C VAL A 50 0.11 -8.89 -0.40
N VAL A 51 -0.90 -8.02 -0.34
CA VAL A 51 -2.26 -8.39 0.09
C VAL A 51 -3.14 -8.46 -1.15
N HIS A 52 -3.75 -9.61 -1.36
CA HIS A 52 -4.70 -9.84 -2.44
C HIS A 52 -6.13 -9.48 -2.01
N GLY A 53 -6.97 -9.14 -2.99
CA GLY A 53 -8.40 -8.92 -2.73
C GLY A 53 -8.73 -7.58 -2.04
N CYS A 54 -7.83 -6.60 -2.07
CA CYS A 54 -8.13 -5.25 -1.59
C CYS A 54 -9.22 -4.60 -2.46
N GLY A 55 -10.44 -4.51 -1.93
CA GLY A 55 -11.59 -3.94 -2.62
C GLY A 55 -12.80 -3.87 -1.68
N TYR A 56 -13.95 -3.48 -2.23
CA TYR A 56 -15.22 -3.45 -1.50
C TYR A 56 -16.35 -3.94 -2.40
N ASP A 57 -17.38 -4.52 -1.78
CA ASP A 57 -18.52 -5.09 -2.51
C ASP A 57 -19.26 -4.00 -3.31
N ASN A 58 -19.77 -4.40 -4.48
CA ASN A 58 -20.50 -3.53 -5.42
C ASN A 58 -19.76 -2.19 -5.68
N PRO A 59 -18.58 -2.24 -6.31
CA PRO A 59 -17.71 -1.10 -6.46
C PRO A 59 -18.35 0.03 -7.29
N SER A 60 -18.14 1.27 -6.85
CA SER A 60 -18.58 2.43 -7.61
C SER A 60 -17.71 2.62 -8.86
N LEU A 61 -18.36 2.88 -10.00
CA LEU A 61 -17.68 3.26 -11.25
C LEU A 61 -17.38 4.77 -11.32
N SER A 62 -17.96 5.56 -10.41
CA SER A 62 -17.66 6.99 -10.29
C SER A 62 -16.31 7.19 -9.62
N HIS A 63 -15.41 7.90 -10.31
CA HIS A 63 -14.10 8.28 -9.80
C HIS A 63 -14.21 9.03 -8.47
N PHE A 64 -15.10 10.03 -8.39
CA PHE A 64 -15.29 10.86 -7.18
C PHE A 64 -15.81 10.05 -5.99
N SER A 65 -16.81 9.21 -6.22
CA SER A 65 -17.42 8.41 -5.16
C SER A 65 -16.44 7.35 -4.65
N SER A 66 -15.71 6.69 -5.56
CA SER A 66 -14.71 5.67 -5.19
C SER A 66 -13.53 6.27 -4.44
N MET A 67 -13.04 7.46 -4.83
CA MET A 67 -12.03 8.17 -4.05
C MET A 67 -12.53 8.47 -2.63
N GLY A 68 -13.76 8.96 -2.50
CA GLY A 68 -14.37 9.22 -1.20
C GLY A 68 -14.38 7.97 -0.31
N TYR A 69 -14.83 6.82 -0.86
CA TYR A 69 -14.87 5.56 -0.12
C TYR A 69 -13.48 5.06 0.31
N TRP A 70 -12.46 5.20 -0.54
CA TRP A 70 -11.08 4.82 -0.18
C TRP A 70 -10.45 5.73 0.87
N HIS A 71 -10.71 7.04 0.81
CA HIS A 71 -10.22 7.99 1.82
C HIS A 71 -10.89 7.81 3.18
N THR A 72 -12.18 7.48 3.19
CA THR A 72 -12.93 7.32 4.43
C THR A 72 -12.87 5.91 4.99
N GLY A 73 -12.62 4.90 4.15
CA GLY A 73 -12.72 3.48 4.54
C GLY A 73 -14.16 3.01 4.74
N VAL A 74 -15.16 3.79 4.34
CA VAL A 74 -16.58 3.53 4.57
C VAL A 74 -17.32 3.52 3.23
N PRO A 75 -17.34 2.38 2.51
CA PRO A 75 -17.99 2.29 1.21
C PRO A 75 -19.51 2.46 1.36
N GLN A 76 -20.11 3.15 0.39
CA GLN A 76 -21.57 3.29 0.20
C GLN A 76 -22.38 3.95 1.33
N ARG A 77 -21.79 4.22 2.51
CA ARG A 77 -22.53 4.80 3.65
C ARG A 77 -22.31 6.30 3.84
N GLY A 78 -21.35 6.89 3.11
CA GLY A 78 -20.99 8.29 3.25
C GLY A 78 -20.28 8.53 4.58
N GLU A 79 -19.12 9.17 4.55
CA GLU A 79 -18.35 9.47 5.76
C GLU A 79 -17.58 10.76 5.48
N THR A 80 -17.54 11.65 6.46
CA THR A 80 -16.88 12.95 6.32
C THR A 80 -15.42 12.87 6.77
N LEU A 81 -15.09 11.95 7.67
CA LEU A 81 -13.75 11.78 8.22
C LEU A 81 -12.94 10.72 7.47
N GLY A 82 -11.66 10.99 7.26
CA GLY A 82 -10.71 10.02 6.72
C GLY A 82 -10.33 8.96 7.76
N TRP A 83 -10.09 7.72 7.34
CA TRP A 83 -9.66 6.67 8.27
C TRP A 83 -8.31 6.99 8.91
N GLY A 84 -7.40 7.66 8.18
CA GLY A 84 -6.10 8.09 8.70
C GLY A 84 -6.23 9.16 9.80
N GLY A 85 -7.18 10.08 9.67
CA GLY A 85 -7.47 11.07 10.71
C GLY A 85 -8.01 10.42 11.98
N ARG A 86 -9.01 9.53 11.83
CA ARG A 86 -9.56 8.77 12.98
C ARG A 86 -8.51 7.91 13.67
N LEU A 87 -7.59 7.32 12.90
CA LEU A 87 -6.47 6.55 13.46
C LEU A 87 -5.55 7.45 14.29
N ALA A 88 -5.22 8.65 13.80
CA ALA A 88 -4.43 9.61 14.54
C ALA A 88 -5.14 10.02 15.84
N ASP A 89 -6.43 10.39 15.78
CA ASP A 89 -7.20 10.75 16.98
C ASP A 89 -7.22 9.63 18.03
N GLY A 90 -7.32 8.37 17.60
CA GLY A 90 -7.29 7.22 18.51
C GLY A 90 -5.89 6.86 19.04
N ALA A 91 -4.82 7.30 18.37
CA ALA A 91 -3.45 6.95 18.71
C ALA A 91 -2.74 8.01 19.55
N TYR A 92 -3.28 9.24 19.62
CA TYR A 92 -2.62 10.38 20.26
C TYR A 92 -3.38 10.90 21.48
N ASP A 93 -2.61 11.34 22.48
CA ASP A 93 -3.13 12.13 23.58
C ASP A 93 -3.36 13.57 23.09
N HIS A 94 -4.62 13.99 23.11
CA HIS A 94 -5.04 15.32 22.64
C HIS A 94 -4.52 16.47 23.52
N ASP A 95 -4.01 16.19 24.73
CA ASP A 95 -3.42 17.18 25.63
C ASP A 95 -1.91 17.39 25.38
N ALA A 96 -1.28 16.58 24.52
CA ALA A 96 0.10 16.76 24.12
C ALA A 96 0.24 18.00 23.22
N LYS A 97 0.99 19.00 23.69
CA LYS A 97 1.13 20.31 23.04
C LYS A 97 1.83 20.30 21.68
N GLU A 98 2.50 19.21 21.32
CA GLU A 98 3.08 19.00 19.99
C GLU A 98 2.98 17.52 19.60
N THR A 99 2.21 17.24 18.55
CA THR A 99 2.00 15.91 18.04
C THR A 99 2.44 15.85 16.58
N ALA A 100 3.54 15.15 16.31
CA ALA A 100 4.01 14.87 14.96
C ALA A 100 3.68 13.42 14.60
N SER A 101 2.92 13.23 13.52
CA SER A 101 2.49 11.92 13.05
C SER A 101 3.23 11.56 11.78
N SER A 102 4.26 10.71 11.88
CA SER A 102 4.95 10.18 10.71
C SER A 102 4.37 8.83 10.30
N ILE A 103 3.93 8.70 9.05
CA ILE A 103 3.79 7.39 8.41
C ILE A 103 5.19 7.07 7.85
N SER A 104 5.92 6.21 8.55
CA SER A 104 7.25 5.78 8.13
C SER A 104 7.22 4.38 7.53
N GLU A 105 7.87 4.20 6.38
CA GLU A 105 8.28 2.88 5.89
C GLU A 105 9.65 2.52 6.50
N PRO A 106 9.96 1.23 6.75
CA PRO A 106 11.31 0.87 7.19
C PRO A 106 12.33 1.27 6.12
N GLY A 107 13.14 2.29 6.44
CA GLY A 107 14.18 2.84 5.58
C GLY A 107 13.92 4.25 5.03
N ASN A 108 12.73 4.82 5.20
CA ASN A 108 12.40 6.21 4.82
C ASN A 108 11.59 6.91 5.92
N HIS A 109 12.19 7.91 6.56
CA HIS A 109 11.50 8.75 7.55
C HIS A 109 10.88 9.96 6.85
N TRP A 110 9.56 10.00 6.74
CA TRP A 110 8.81 11.20 6.39
C TRP A 110 8.27 11.82 7.68
N LEU A 111 8.87 12.93 8.12
CA LEU A 111 8.33 13.73 9.22
C LEU A 111 7.23 14.63 8.66
N TYR A 112 5.98 14.31 8.98
CA TYR A 112 4.87 15.26 8.82
C TYR A 112 4.74 16.03 10.14
N ALA A 113 5.25 17.26 10.16
CA ALA A 113 4.91 18.23 11.20
C ALA A 113 3.78 19.10 10.63
N ALA A 114 2.58 18.96 11.20
CA ALA A 114 1.50 19.90 10.94
C ALA A 114 1.59 21.03 11.95
N ASP A 115 2.45 22.03 11.69
CA ASP A 115 2.25 23.36 12.25
C ASP A 115 1.35 24.14 11.28
N THR A 116 0.36 24.81 11.86
CA THR A 116 -0.71 25.65 11.31
C THR A 116 -0.33 26.78 10.34
N THR A 117 0.83 26.75 9.66
CA THR A 117 1.28 27.84 8.77
C THR A 117 1.57 27.34 7.34
N PRO A 118 1.00 27.96 6.28
CA PRO A 118 1.08 27.43 4.93
C PRO A 118 2.41 27.79 4.26
N HIS A 119 3.27 26.80 3.99
CA HIS A 119 4.45 26.98 3.14
C HIS A 119 4.57 25.91 2.05
N TRP A 120 4.99 26.39 0.87
CA TRP A 120 5.06 25.71 -0.41
C TRP A 120 5.99 24.50 -0.42
N PHE A 121 5.53 23.43 -1.09
CA PHE A 121 6.23 22.18 -1.36
C PHE A 121 7.57 22.41 -2.09
N LEU A 122 8.69 22.04 -1.46
CA LEU A 122 9.98 21.84 -2.14
C LEU A 122 10.54 20.48 -1.74
N MET A 123 10.58 19.55 -2.69
CA MET A 123 11.17 18.21 -2.51
C MET A 123 12.68 18.30 -2.76
N ILE A 124 13.49 18.12 -1.72
CA ILE A 124 14.93 17.82 -1.86
C ILE A 124 15.15 16.40 -1.35
N GLN A 125 15.55 15.51 -2.26
CA GLN A 125 15.85 14.11 -1.97
C GLN A 125 17.32 13.98 -1.59
N GLN A 126 17.61 13.53 -0.36
CA GLN A 126 18.94 13.06 0.02
C GLN A 126 18.90 11.56 0.30
N HIS A 127 19.75 10.81 -0.41
CA HIS A 127 19.91 9.37 -0.27
C HIS A 127 20.80 9.04 0.93
N SER A 128 20.39 8.08 1.77
CA SER A 128 21.29 7.16 2.49
C SER A 128 20.51 5.92 2.98
N ALA A 129 21.16 4.76 2.97
CA ALA A 129 20.56 3.42 2.98
C ALA A 129 20.87 2.61 4.25
N VAL A 130 19.89 1.90 4.84
CA VAL A 130 19.99 0.73 5.77
C VAL A 130 18.57 0.08 5.84
N LYS A 131 18.22 -1.18 5.47
CA LYS A 131 18.55 -2.59 5.82
C LYS A 131 18.04 -3.12 7.19
N GLU A 132 16.83 -3.71 7.24
CA GLU A 132 16.44 -4.93 8.02
C GLU A 132 15.01 -5.44 7.59
N PRO A 133 14.76 -6.77 7.40
CA PRO A 133 13.48 -7.32 6.90
C PRO A 133 12.45 -7.71 7.98
N ILE A 134 11.16 -7.60 7.61
CA ILE A 134 9.96 -7.54 8.50
C ILE A 134 9.43 -8.91 8.96
N VAL A 135 10.02 -10.02 8.53
CA VAL A 135 9.32 -11.33 8.47
C VAL A 135 9.06 -12.02 9.83
N LYS A 136 9.51 -11.50 10.97
CA LYS A 136 9.48 -12.30 12.22
C LYS A 136 8.31 -12.11 13.19
N LYS A 137 7.23 -11.39 12.85
CA LYS A 137 6.19 -11.04 13.85
C LYS A 137 4.79 -11.62 13.66
N MET A 138 4.54 -12.50 12.68
CA MET A 138 3.18 -13.00 12.40
C MET A 138 2.93 -14.49 12.75
N GLN A 139 3.85 -15.16 13.46
CA GLN A 139 3.73 -16.60 13.78
C GLN A 139 3.85 -16.95 15.27
N SER A 140 3.55 -16.02 16.18
CA SER A 140 3.48 -16.39 17.60
C SER A 140 2.43 -15.56 18.33
N GLU A 141 1.22 -16.10 18.42
CA GLU A 141 0.47 -16.14 19.68
C GLU A 141 -0.57 -17.28 19.59
N PRO A 142 -0.78 -18.05 20.68
CA PRO A 142 -1.56 -19.29 20.72
C PRO A 142 -3.09 -19.10 20.68
#